data_AF-A0A6I5CRY5-F1
#
_entry.id   AF-A0A6I5CRY5-F1
#
_cell.length_a   1.000
_cell.length_b   1.000
_cell.length_c   1.000
_cell.angle_alpha   90.00
_cell.angle_beta   90.00
_cell.angle_gamma   90.00
#
_symmetry.space_group_name_H-M   'P 1'
#
loop_
_entity.id
_entity.type
_entity.pdbx_description
1 polymer ?
#
loop_
_entity_poly.entity_id
_entity_poly.type
_entity_poly.pdbx_seq_one_letter_code
_entity_poly.pdbx_strand_id
1 'polypeptide(L)'
;RAFDAVRRAAGRRWEERLGGVRVSGGDAARRRTFYSSLYRAFLAPNVGNDADGRYTGWDRRVHRTGGITYYQNWSLWDTYRTQARFLALLAPREARDMAVSVIRVAEESGWLPKWGYGTVETN
;
A
#
# COMPACT_ATOMS: atom_id res chain seq x y z
N ARG A 1 -18.59 -10.19 13.91
CA ARG A 1 -19.39 -9.12 13.24
C ARG A 1 -20.14 -9.76 12.07
N ALA A 2 -21.38 -9.35 11.76
CA ALA A 2 -22.10 -9.86 10.59
C ALA A 2 -21.46 -9.38 9.27
N PHE A 3 -21.60 -10.17 8.21
CA PHE A 3 -21.04 -9.87 6.88
C PHE A 3 -21.41 -8.48 6.38
N ASP A 4 -22.71 -8.14 6.39
CA ASP A 4 -23.19 -6.85 5.89
C ASP A 4 -22.63 -5.66 6.67
N ALA A 5 -22.38 -5.83 7.97
CA ALA A 5 -21.77 -4.77 8.77
C ALA A 5 -20.32 -4.52 8.33
N VAL A 6 -19.55 -5.57 8.03
CA VAL A 6 -18.18 -5.46 7.52
C VAL A 6 -18.17 -4.88 6.11
N ARG A 7 -19.06 -5.34 5.22
CA ARG A 7 -19.21 -4.82 3.85
C ARG A 7 -19.53 -3.32 3.85
N ARG A 8 -20.48 -2.86 4.67
CA ARG A 8 -20.80 -1.43 4.79
C ARG A 8 -19.63 -0.62 5.34
N ALA A 9 -18.90 -1.14 6.33
CA ALA A 9 -17.73 -0.47 6.88
C ALA A 9 -16.60 -0.33 5.84
N ALA A 10 -16.33 -1.39 5.06
CA ALA A 10 -15.37 -1.35 3.96
C ALA A 10 -15.80 -0.37 2.87
N GLY A 11 -17.09 -0.34 2.52
CA GLY A 11 -17.64 0.63 1.56
C GLY A 11 -17.40 2.07 1.99
N ARG A 12 -17.71 2.43 3.24
CA ARG A 12 -17.44 3.77 3.77
C ARG A 12 -15.96 4.14 3.72
N ARG A 13 -15.07 3.21 4.09
CA ARG A 13 -13.61 3.46 4.03
C ARG A 13 -13.13 3.70 2.59
N TRP A 14 -13.70 3.01 1.60
CA TRP A 14 -13.41 3.29 0.19
C TRP A 14 -13.96 4.63 -0.27
N GLU A 15 -15.19 4.98 0.08
CA GLU A 15 -15.77 6.30 -0.23
C GLU A 15 -14.92 7.44 0.36
N GLU A 16 -14.49 7.33 1.62
CA GLU A 16 -13.59 8.29 2.27
C GLU A 16 -12.26 8.39 1.51
N ARG A 17 -11.67 7.25 1.13
CA ARG A 17 -10.38 7.22 0.44
C ARG A 17 -10.46 7.82 -0.97
N LEU A 18 -11.47 7.45 -1.74
CA LEU A 18 -11.67 7.94 -3.10
C LEU A 18 -12.15 9.39 -3.12
N GLY A 19 -12.91 9.81 -2.11
CA GLY A 19 -13.38 11.18 -1.92
C GLY A 19 -12.27 12.21 -1.63
N GLY A 20 -11.05 11.77 -1.36
CA GLY A 20 -9.86 12.62 -1.22
C GLY A 20 -9.46 13.35 -2.52
N VAL A 21 -9.95 12.88 -3.69
CA VAL A 21 -9.77 13.57 -4.98
C VAL A 21 -11.12 13.82 -5.62
N ARG A 22 -11.39 15.09 -5.96
CA ARG A 22 -12.63 15.51 -6.63
C ARG A 22 -12.29 15.99 -8.02
N VAL A 23 -13.03 15.46 -9.00
CA VAL A 23 -12.89 15.83 -10.41
C VAL A 23 -14.19 16.45 -10.91
N SER A 24 -14.09 17.55 -11.65
CA SER A 24 -15.20 18.20 -12.35
C SER A 24 -15.12 17.95 -13.85
N GLY A 25 -16.27 17.84 -14.51
CA GLY A 25 -16.35 17.57 -15.95
C GLY A 25 -16.26 16.09 -16.32
N GLY A 26 -16.08 15.81 -17.62
CA GLY A 26 -16.15 14.47 -18.19
C GLY A 26 -17.58 13.90 -18.23
N ASP A 27 -17.80 12.87 -19.02
CA ASP A 27 -19.04 12.08 -18.96
C ASP A 27 -18.96 11.05 -17.80
N ALA A 28 -20.05 10.31 -17.60
CA ALA A 28 -20.10 9.28 -16.57
C ALA A 28 -19.05 8.18 -16.78
N ALA A 29 -18.68 7.87 -18.03
CA ALA A 29 -17.68 6.86 -18.34
C ALA A 29 -16.28 7.31 -17.92
N ARG A 30 -15.89 8.54 -18.24
CA ARG A 30 -14.61 9.14 -17.82
C ARG A 30 -14.48 9.23 -16.31
N ARG A 31 -15.54 9.64 -15.61
CA ARG A 31 -15.54 9.66 -14.13
C ARG A 31 -15.37 8.25 -13.55
N ARG A 32 -16.06 7.25 -14.11
CA ARG A 32 -15.90 5.85 -13.68
C ARG A 32 -14.47 5.37 -13.90
N THR A 33 -13.89 5.65 -15.06
CA THR A 33 -12.49 5.29 -15.37
C THR A 33 -11.54 5.94 -14.36
N PHE A 34 -11.71 7.24 -14.08
CA PHE A 34 -10.88 7.94 -13.11
C PHE A 34 -10.92 7.30 -11.73
N TYR A 35 -12.12 7.11 -11.15
CA TYR A 35 -12.23 6.53 -9.81
C TYR A 35 -11.83 5.05 -9.76
N SER A 36 -11.99 4.32 -10.87
CA SER A 36 -11.48 2.94 -10.98
C SER A 36 -9.95 2.90 -11.02
N SER A 37 -9.30 3.89 -11.64
CA SER A 37 -7.84 4.02 -11.64
C SER A 37 -7.32 4.47 -10.28
N LEU A 38 -8.02 5.42 -9.62
CA LEU A 38 -7.69 5.86 -8.26
C LEU A 38 -7.77 4.70 -7.26
N TYR A 39 -8.83 3.89 -7.35
CA TYR A 39 -8.96 2.65 -6.57
C TYR A 39 -7.75 1.74 -6.75
N ARG A 40 -7.36 1.47 -8.01
CA ARG A 40 -6.20 0.60 -8.32
C ARG A 40 -4.88 1.16 -7.77
N ALA A 41 -4.71 2.47 -7.79
CA ALA A 41 -3.51 3.11 -7.24
C ALA A 41 -3.34 2.91 -5.72
N PHE A 42 -4.40 2.55 -4.99
CA PHE A 42 -4.36 2.27 -3.55
C PHE A 42 -4.33 0.78 -3.19
N LEU A 43 -4.31 -0.13 -4.16
CA LEU A 43 -4.33 -1.57 -3.89
C LEU A 43 -2.98 -2.15 -3.46
N ALA A 44 -1.88 -1.49 -3.81
CA ALA A 44 -0.52 -1.95 -3.52
C ALA A 44 0.39 -0.76 -3.17
N PRO A 45 1.47 -0.97 -2.39
CA PRO A 45 1.82 -2.22 -1.67
C PRO A 45 0.84 -2.56 -0.54
N ASN A 46 0.92 -3.77 0.01
CA ASN A 46 -0.04 -4.27 1.01
C ASN A 46 0.53 -4.19 2.42
N VAL A 47 -0.35 -4.05 3.43
CA VAL A 47 0.04 -4.21 4.83
C VAL A 47 0.61 -5.62 5.04
N GLY A 48 1.77 -5.70 5.67
CA GLY A 48 2.49 -6.94 5.93
C GLY A 48 2.75 -7.25 7.39
N ASN A 49 2.19 -6.48 8.32
CA ASN A 49 2.21 -6.79 9.75
C ASN A 49 0.86 -7.25 10.29
N ASP A 50 0.91 -8.03 11.36
CA ASP A 50 -0.23 -8.45 12.16
C ASP A 50 -0.78 -7.27 12.98
N ALA A 51 -2.00 -7.47 13.52
CA ALA A 51 -2.69 -6.47 14.34
C ALA A 51 -1.92 -6.09 15.63
N ASP A 52 -0.99 -6.93 16.09
CA ASP A 52 -0.12 -6.68 17.24
C ASP A 52 1.25 -6.06 16.86
N GLY A 53 1.41 -5.69 15.59
CA GLY A 53 2.60 -5.06 15.04
C GLY A 53 3.76 -6.01 14.78
N ARG A 54 3.58 -7.33 14.83
CA ARG A 54 4.60 -8.29 14.38
C ARG A 54 4.58 -8.44 12.86
N TYR A 55 5.74 -8.69 12.25
CA TYR A 55 5.85 -9.09 10.85
C TYR A 55 7.01 -10.08 10.67
N THR A 56 6.96 -10.90 9.62
CA THR A 56 8.11 -11.73 9.22
C THR A 56 9.03 -10.89 8.34
N GLY A 57 10.26 -10.69 8.79
CA GLY A 57 11.29 -9.97 8.05
C GLY A 57 11.90 -10.80 6.94
N TRP A 58 12.70 -10.14 6.10
CA TRP A 58 13.39 -10.80 4.98
C TRP A 58 14.52 -11.75 5.43
N ASP A 59 15.00 -11.58 6.67
CA ASP A 59 15.85 -12.54 7.37
C ASP A 59 15.09 -13.79 7.90
N ARG A 60 13.78 -13.88 7.61
CA ARG A 60 12.84 -14.90 8.07
C ARG A 60 12.62 -14.94 9.59
N ARG A 61 12.97 -13.87 10.30
CA ARG A 61 12.72 -13.73 11.74
C ARG A 61 11.48 -12.88 11.98
N VAL A 62 10.93 -12.98 13.19
CA VAL A 62 9.82 -12.13 13.62
C VAL A 62 10.37 -10.81 14.13
N HIS A 63 9.90 -9.71 13.55
CA HIS A 63 10.23 -8.35 13.93
C HIS A 63 9.00 -7.61 14.42
N ARG A 64 9.20 -6.38 14.94
CA ARG A 64 8.12 -5.49 15.36
C ARG A 64 8.18 -4.17 14.59
N THR A 65 7.02 -3.64 14.24
CA THR A 65 6.95 -2.41 13.44
C THR A 65 7.41 -1.16 14.20
N GLY A 66 7.45 -1.16 15.53
CA GLY A 66 7.84 0.02 16.29
C GLY A 66 6.90 1.22 16.07
N GLY A 67 5.63 0.96 15.77
CA GLY A 67 4.60 1.98 15.61
C GLY A 67 4.32 2.44 14.19
N ILE A 68 5.04 1.93 13.18
CA ILE A 68 4.67 2.14 11.76
C ILE A 68 3.76 1.03 11.24
N THR A 69 3.14 1.25 10.09
CA THR A 69 2.57 0.15 9.29
C THR A 69 3.67 -0.43 8.41
N TYR A 70 3.95 -1.73 8.52
CA TYR A 70 4.89 -2.40 7.62
C TYR A 70 4.18 -2.79 6.32
N TYR A 71 4.82 -2.53 5.19
CA TYR A 71 4.31 -2.86 3.86
C TYR A 71 5.16 -3.94 3.18
N GLN A 72 4.54 -4.69 2.27
CA GLN A 72 5.15 -5.77 1.49
C GLN A 72 4.53 -5.85 0.08
N ASN A 73 5.02 -6.77 -0.74
CA ASN A 73 4.64 -6.98 -2.14
C ASN A 73 5.04 -5.79 -3.02
N TRP A 74 6.32 -5.76 -3.37
CA TRP A 74 7.01 -4.66 -4.01
C TRP A 74 7.13 -4.88 -5.52
N SER A 75 6.60 -3.97 -6.33
CA SER A 75 6.79 -3.96 -7.80
C SER A 75 7.61 -2.73 -8.22
N LEU A 76 8.80 -2.56 -7.62
CA LEU A 76 9.45 -1.25 -7.57
C LEU A 76 9.85 -0.71 -8.94
N TRP A 77 10.15 -1.58 -9.91
CA TRP A 77 10.42 -1.16 -11.29
C TRP A 77 9.22 -0.46 -11.92
N ASP A 78 7.97 -0.86 -11.64
CA ASP A 78 6.79 -0.17 -12.18
C ASP A 78 6.43 1.06 -11.35
N THR A 79 6.39 0.89 -10.04
CA THR A 79 5.74 1.85 -9.14
C THR A 79 6.55 3.12 -8.91
N TYR A 80 7.88 3.10 -9.09
CA TYR A 80 8.70 4.30 -8.92
C TYR A 80 8.38 5.41 -9.93
N ARG A 81 7.88 5.04 -11.13
CA ARG A 81 7.64 5.98 -12.25
C ARG A 81 6.48 6.91 -11.98
N THR A 82 5.42 6.40 -11.33
CA THR A 82 4.14 7.09 -11.18
C THR A 82 3.55 6.91 -9.78
N GLN A 83 3.25 5.67 -9.39
CA GLN A 83 2.45 5.37 -8.19
C GLN A 83 3.11 5.87 -6.90
N ALA A 84 4.42 5.67 -6.71
CA ALA A 84 5.10 6.08 -5.48
C ALA A 84 5.01 7.60 -5.26
N ARG A 85 5.21 8.39 -6.32
CA ARG A 85 5.07 9.86 -6.28
C ARG A 85 3.62 10.28 -6.04
N PHE A 86 2.68 9.59 -6.68
CA PHE A 86 1.25 9.83 -6.50
C PHE A 86 0.79 9.57 -5.06
N LEU A 87 1.23 8.46 -4.45
CA LEU A 87 0.97 8.14 -3.05
C LEU A 87 1.66 9.12 -2.10
N ALA A 88 2.88 9.58 -2.40
CA ALA A 88 3.53 10.61 -1.59
C ALA A 88 2.72 11.91 -1.53
N LEU A 89 2.01 12.26 -2.60
CA LEU A 89 1.13 13.44 -2.64
C LEU A 89 -0.17 13.23 -1.87
N LEU A 90 -0.88 12.12 -2.11
CA LEU A 90 -2.23 11.91 -1.56
C LEU A 90 -2.24 11.25 -0.18
N ALA A 91 -1.15 10.59 0.17
CA ALA A 91 -1.07 9.60 1.24
C ALA A 91 0.32 9.65 1.93
N PRO A 92 0.80 10.83 2.37
CA PRO A 92 2.20 11.02 2.77
C PRO A 92 2.63 10.15 3.95
N ARG A 93 1.74 9.86 4.90
CA ARG A 93 2.03 8.96 6.03
C ARG A 93 2.23 7.52 5.57
N GLU A 94 1.38 7.03 4.68
CA GLU A 94 1.48 5.69 4.13
C GLU A 94 2.72 5.58 3.23
N ALA A 95 3.00 6.59 2.41
CA ALA A 95 4.21 6.66 1.60
C ALA A 95 5.50 6.67 2.44
N ARG A 96 5.52 7.39 3.58
CA ARG A 96 6.61 7.31 4.56
C ARG A 96 6.79 5.88 5.07
N ASP A 97 5.71 5.26 5.54
CA ASP A 97 5.75 3.93 6.12
C ASP A 97 6.16 2.86 5.09
N MET A 98 5.76 3.01 3.82
CA MET A 98 6.23 2.22 2.69
C MET A 98 7.74 2.38 2.48
N ALA A 99 8.26 3.62 2.47
CA ALA A 99 9.69 3.88 2.31
C ALA A 99 10.51 3.29 3.46
N VAL A 100 10.05 3.43 4.71
CA VAL A 100 10.69 2.80 5.88
C VAL A 100 10.67 1.28 5.75
N SER A 101 9.58 0.70 5.25
CA SER A 101 9.50 -0.75 5.02
C SER A 101 10.54 -1.24 4.00
N VAL A 102 10.76 -0.49 2.91
CA VAL A 102 11.83 -0.78 1.92
C VAL A 102 13.22 -0.71 2.56
N ILE A 103 13.46 0.25 3.47
CA ILE A 103 14.74 0.35 4.21
C ILE A 103 14.94 -0.88 5.11
N ARG A 104 13.89 -1.32 5.83
CA ARG A 104 13.96 -2.52 6.67
C ARG A 104 14.30 -3.77 5.86
N VAL A 105 13.74 -3.90 4.65
CA VAL A 105 14.14 -4.98 3.76
C VAL A 105 15.65 -4.95 3.50
N ALA A 106 16.24 -3.78 3.25
CA ALA A 106 17.68 -3.66 3.05
C ALA A 106 18.50 -4.00 4.30
N GLU A 107 18.05 -3.59 5.48
CA GLU A 107 18.70 -3.93 6.76
C GLU A 107 18.64 -5.43 7.07
N GLU A 108 17.52 -6.08 6.75
CA GLU A 108 17.27 -7.49 7.06
C GLU A 108 17.87 -8.45 6.02
N SER A 109 17.86 -8.07 4.73
CA SER A 109 18.33 -8.92 3.62
C SER A 109 19.73 -8.57 3.11
N GLY A 110 20.21 -7.35 3.36
CA GLY A 110 21.46 -6.83 2.83
C GLY A 110 21.34 -6.07 1.50
N TRP A 111 20.15 -5.99 0.88
CA TRP A 111 19.92 -5.22 -0.35
C TRP A 111 18.50 -4.66 -0.45
N LEU A 112 18.32 -3.61 -1.26
CA LEU A 112 17.00 -3.08 -1.55
C LEU A 112 16.22 -4.06 -2.44
N PRO A 113 14.92 -4.29 -2.19
CA PRO A 113 14.12 -5.14 -3.05
C PRO A 113 13.94 -4.52 -4.43
N LYS A 114 13.68 -5.34 -5.44
CA LYS A 114 13.25 -4.91 -6.77
C LYS A 114 11.84 -5.40 -7.05
N TRP A 115 11.61 -6.69 -6.88
CA TRP A 115 10.34 -7.36 -7.09
C TRP A 115 10.07 -8.36 -5.94
N GLY A 116 9.72 -7.81 -4.78
CA GLY A 116 9.55 -8.61 -3.56
C GLY A 116 8.14 -9.18 -3.42
N TYR A 117 8.00 -10.47 -3.13
CA TYR A 117 6.75 -11.11 -2.75
C TYR A 117 6.87 -11.72 -1.35
N GLY A 118 6.18 -11.12 -0.38
CA GLY A 118 6.40 -11.40 1.04
C GLY A 118 7.86 -11.11 1.45
N THR A 119 8.58 -12.16 1.85
CA THR A 119 9.98 -12.12 2.32
C THR A 119 10.97 -12.66 1.29
N VAL A 120 10.63 -12.64 0.01
CA VAL A 120 11.41 -13.25 -1.07
C VAL A 120 11.56 -12.27 -2.22
N GLU A 121 12.79 -12.13 -2.72
CA GLU A 121 13.07 -11.48 -4.01
C GLU A 121 12.76 -12.45 -5.15
N THR A 122 12.11 -11.97 -6.22
CA THR A 122 11.74 -12.84 -7.34
C THR A 122 12.54 -12.59 -8.61
N ASN A 123 13.61 -11.79 -8.56
CA ASN A 123 14.45 -11.46 -9.71
C ASN A 123 15.96 -11.39 -9.41
#